data_AF-A0A452QAP6-F1
#
_entry.id   AF-A0A452QAP6-F1
#
_cell.length_a   1.000
_cell.length_b   1.000
_cell.length_c   1.000
_cell.angle_alpha   90.00
_cell.angle_beta   90.00
_cell.angle_gamma   90.00
#
_symmetry.space_group_name_H-M   'P 1'
#
loop_
_entity.id
_entity.type
_entity.pdbx_description
1 polymer ?
#
loop_
_entity_poly.entity_id
_entity_poly.type
_entity_poly.pdbx_seq_one_letter_code
_entity_poly.pdbx_strand_id
1 'polypeptide(L)'
;RGWSTIFHANGPQRTAGVAILISDKLDFKLQTIVRDAEGYTIGDLNTPLSEIDRTPWQKLSKESKALNAILNELDLIDIYRTLHPRTKEYSFYSNAHGTFSRIDHVLGHK
;
A
#
# COMPACT_ATOMS: atom_id res chain seq x y z
N ARG A 1 -4.33 -20.70 12.84
CA ARG A 1 -5.25 -19.66 13.40
C ARG A 1 -4.44 -18.37 13.36
N GLY A 2 -4.62 -17.50 12.35
CA GLY A 2 -3.61 -16.49 12.01
C GLY A 2 -4.03 -15.41 10.99
N TRP A 3 -5.32 -15.13 10.87
CA TRP A 3 -5.88 -14.18 9.91
C TRP A 3 -6.86 -13.27 10.65
N SER A 4 -6.69 -11.95 10.55
CA SER A 4 -7.50 -10.98 11.30
C SER A 4 -8.60 -10.34 10.46
N THR A 5 -8.43 -10.22 9.14
CA THR A 5 -9.40 -9.53 8.29
C THR A 5 -9.40 -10.08 6.86
N ILE A 6 -10.60 -10.30 6.33
CA ILE A 6 -10.84 -10.78 4.96
C ILE A 6 -11.51 -9.64 4.18
N PHE A 7 -10.86 -9.18 3.12
CA PHE A 7 -11.45 -8.21 2.20
C PHE A 7 -11.95 -8.92 0.94
N HIS A 8 -13.20 -8.64 0.57
CA HIS A 8 -13.83 -9.19 -0.63
C HIS A 8 -13.88 -8.11 -1.72
N ALA A 9 -13.34 -8.40 -2.90
CA ALA A 9 -13.53 -7.56 -4.07
C ALA A 9 -14.92 -7.85 -4.68
N ASN A 10 -15.96 -7.16 -4.22
CA ASN A 10 -17.29 -7.23 -4.81
C ASN A 10 -17.49 -6.06 -5.79
N GLY A 11 -17.29 -6.32 -7.07
CA GLY A 11 -17.78 -5.45 -8.15
C GLY A 11 -19.28 -5.69 -8.40
N PRO A 12 -19.96 -4.81 -9.17
CA PRO A 12 -21.36 -4.98 -9.57
C PRO A 12 -21.64 -6.26 -10.37
N GLN A 13 -20.59 -6.85 -10.96
CA GLN A 13 -20.67 -8.07 -11.75
C GLN A 13 -20.30 -9.29 -10.90
N ARG A 14 -21.14 -10.33 -10.95
CA ARG A 14 -20.97 -11.60 -10.21
C ARG A 14 -19.95 -12.52 -10.89
N THR A 15 -18.71 -12.07 -11.00
CA THR A 15 -17.55 -12.92 -11.34
C THR A 15 -16.70 -13.13 -10.10
N ALA A 16 -16.01 -14.28 -10.02
CA ALA A 16 -15.30 -14.75 -8.83
C ALA A 16 -14.45 -13.64 -8.18
N GLY A 17 -14.91 -13.15 -7.04
CA GLY A 17 -14.23 -12.10 -6.30
C GLY A 17 -12.90 -12.60 -5.76
N VAL A 18 -11.84 -11.81 -5.91
CA VAL A 18 -10.56 -12.06 -5.24
C VAL A 18 -10.74 -11.74 -3.74
N ALA A 19 -10.33 -12.67 -2.89
CA ALA A 19 -10.24 -12.45 -1.45
C ALA A 19 -8.78 -12.20 -1.06
N ILE A 20 -8.52 -11.10 -0.35
CA ILE A 20 -7.20 -10.80 0.20
C ILE A 20 -7.21 -11.16 1.69
N LEU A 21 -6.28 -12.04 2.08
CA LEU A 21 -6.08 -12.48 3.45
C LEU A 21 -4.91 -11.69 4.05
N ILE A 22 -5.20 -10.83 5.03
CA ILE A 22 -4.16 -10.12 5.79
C ILE A 22 -3.87 -10.90 7.06
N SER A 23 -2.61 -11.27 7.25
CA SER A 23 -2.16 -11.98 8.46
C SER A 23 -2.36 -11.10 9.68
N ASP A 24 -2.84 -11.70 10.77
CA ASP A 24 -2.99 -11.06 12.08
C ASP A 24 -1.66 -10.60 12.70
N LYS A 25 -0.52 -11.06 12.17
CA LYS A 25 0.82 -10.65 12.58
C LYS A 25 1.28 -9.35 11.94
N LEU A 26 0.61 -8.89 10.90
CA LEU A 26 0.88 -7.60 10.27
C LEU A 26 0.00 -6.56 10.95
N ASP A 27 0.63 -5.60 11.66
CA ASP A 27 -0.07 -4.44 12.20
C ASP A 27 -0.34 -3.41 11.08
N PHE A 28 -1.14 -3.84 10.10
CA PHE A 28 -1.47 -3.07 8.92
C PHE A 28 -2.95 -2.70 8.98
N LYS A 29 -3.25 -1.40 8.86
CA LYS A 29 -4.61 -0.87 8.79
C LYS A 29 -4.83 -0.20 7.45
N LEU A 30 -5.63 -0.85 6.61
CA LEU A 30 -6.13 -0.23 5.39
C LEU A 30 -7.27 0.70 5.75
N GLN A 31 -7.02 2.01 5.74
CA GLN A 31 -8.02 2.98 6.19
C GLN A 31 -9.11 3.23 5.14
N THR A 32 -8.76 3.20 3.85
CA THR A 32 -9.71 3.47 2.76
C THR A 32 -9.24 2.77 1.49
N ILE A 33 -10.17 2.12 0.78
CA ILE A 33 -10.03 1.67 -0.60
C ILE A 33 -11.11 2.43 -1.37
N VAL A 34 -10.72 3.44 -2.14
CA VAL A 34 -11.61 4.00 -3.17
C VAL A 34 -11.23 3.36 -4.50
N ARG A 35 -12.17 2.67 -5.13
CA ARG A 35 -12.04 2.22 -6.53
C ARG A 35 -12.72 3.24 -7.44
N ASP A 36 -12.00 3.79 -8.40
CA ASP A 36 -12.64 4.51 -9.50
C ASP A 36 -13.13 3.55 -10.60
N ALA A 37 -13.80 4.11 -11.61
CA ALA A 37 -14.37 3.36 -12.72
C ALA A 37 -13.30 2.67 -13.58
N GLU A 38 -12.06 3.16 -13.56
CA GLU A 38 -10.91 2.58 -14.25
C GLU A 38 -10.18 1.50 -13.41
N GLY A 39 -10.54 1.31 -12.14
CA GLY A 39 -9.99 0.28 -11.26
C GLY A 39 -8.79 0.70 -10.43
N TYR A 40 -8.44 2.00 -10.40
CA TYR A 40 -7.39 2.50 -9.53
C TYR A 40 -7.85 2.50 -8.08
N THR A 41 -6.93 2.16 -7.17
CA THR A 41 -7.19 2.16 -5.74
C THR A 41 -6.31 3.19 -5.04
N ILE A 42 -6.92 4.20 -4.43
CA ILE A 42 -6.21 5.13 -3.54
C ILE A 42 -6.34 4.59 -2.11
N GLY A 43 -5.21 4.47 -1.42
CA GLY A 43 -5.18 4.01 -0.04
C GLY A 43 -4.11 4.71 0.80
N ASP A 44 -4.50 5.11 2.01
CA ASP A 44 -3.56 5.40 3.09
C ASP A 44 -3.14 4.06 3.71
N LEU A 45 -1.89 3.67 3.43
CA LEU A 45 -1.28 2.42 3.88
C LEU A 45 -0.49 2.62 5.18
N ASN A 46 -0.32 3.87 5.63
CA ASN A 46 0.52 4.26 6.78
C ASN A 46 1.96 3.68 6.75
N THR A 47 2.43 3.20 5.59
CA THR A 47 3.68 2.45 5.45
C THR A 47 4.39 2.82 4.14
N PRO A 48 5.68 3.20 4.17
CA PRO A 48 6.47 3.43 2.96
C PRO A 48 6.60 2.15 2.11
N LEU A 49 6.37 2.24 0.79
CA LEU A 49 6.51 1.12 -0.15
C LEU A 49 7.92 1.00 -0.75
N SER A 50 8.72 2.06 -0.72
CA SER A 50 10.10 2.07 -1.19
C SER A 50 11.03 2.77 -0.20
N GLU A 51 12.33 2.46 -0.22
CA GLU A 51 13.29 3.05 0.73
C GLU A 51 13.45 4.57 0.57
N ILE A 52 13.15 5.11 -0.62
CA ILE A 52 13.19 6.54 -0.90
C ILE A 52 11.97 7.28 -0.34
N ASP A 53 10.90 6.55 0.01
CA ASP A 53 9.67 7.09 0.61
C ASP A 53 9.86 7.48 2.09
N ARG A 54 11.06 7.40 2.66
CA ARG A 54 11.35 7.79 4.05
C ARG A 54 12.68 8.53 4.18
N THR A 55 12.73 9.45 5.13
CA THR A 55 13.96 10.10 5.61
C THR A 55 14.18 9.84 7.11
N PRO A 56 15.42 9.62 7.57
CA PRO A 56 16.58 9.27 6.73
C PRO A 56 16.32 7.96 5.98
N TRP A 57 17.14 7.67 4.95
CA TRP A 57 17.07 6.38 4.26
C TRP A 57 17.21 5.26 5.27
N GLN A 58 16.26 4.32 5.21
CA GLN A 58 16.24 3.13 6.05
C GLN A 58 15.76 1.96 5.20
N LYS A 59 16.29 0.78 5.51
CA LYS A 59 15.84 -0.46 4.89
C LYS A 59 14.35 -0.67 5.19
N LEU A 60 13.60 -1.13 4.19
CA LEU A 60 12.18 -1.47 4.36
C LEU A 60 11.99 -2.51 5.48
N SER A 61 10.93 -2.31 6.27
CA SER A 61 10.55 -3.22 7.33
C SER A 61 10.05 -4.55 6.76
N LYS A 62 9.83 -5.56 7.62
CA LYS A 62 9.28 -6.84 7.17
C LYS A 62 7.85 -6.68 6.66
N GLU A 63 7.11 -5.79 7.30
CA GLU A 63 5.73 -5.45 7.01
C GLU A 63 5.64 -4.78 5.62
N SER A 64 6.49 -3.78 5.33
CA SER A 64 6.53 -3.14 4.01
C SER A 64 6.88 -4.13 2.88
N LYS A 65 7.79 -5.08 3.15
CA LYS A 65 8.14 -6.12 2.16
C LYS A 65 7.00 -7.11 1.93
N ALA A 66 6.31 -7.53 2.99
CA ALA A 66 5.14 -8.38 2.87
C ALA A 66 4.03 -7.67 2.09
N LEU A 67 3.80 -6.38 2.34
CA LEU A 67 2.85 -5.57 1.59
C LEU A 67 3.21 -5.48 0.12
N ASN A 68 4.48 -5.17 -0.22
CA ASN A 68 4.94 -5.16 -1.61
C ASN A 68 4.77 -6.51 -2.32
N ALA A 69 4.97 -7.63 -1.60
CA ALA A 69 4.73 -8.96 -2.16
C ALA A 69 3.25 -9.18 -2.50
N ILE A 70 2.34 -8.78 -1.61
CA ILE A 70 0.90 -8.86 -1.84
C ILE A 70 0.48 -7.97 -3.01
N LEU A 71 0.99 -6.72 -3.09
CA LEU A 71 0.70 -5.83 -4.22
C LEU A 71 1.14 -6.46 -5.55
N ASN A 72 2.31 -7.09 -5.58
CA ASN A 72 2.81 -7.79 -6.75
C ASN A 72 1.97 -9.04 -7.11
N GLU A 73 1.46 -9.79 -6.14
CA GLU A 73 0.55 -10.93 -6.38
C GLU A 73 -0.79 -10.48 -6.98
N LEU A 74 -1.25 -9.28 -6.62
CA LEU A 74 -2.48 -8.68 -7.13
C LEU A 74 -2.28 -7.93 -8.46
N ASP A 75 -1.07 -7.97 -9.03
CA ASP A 75 -0.67 -7.20 -10.21
C ASP A 75 -0.96 -5.70 -10.07
N LEU A 76 -0.70 -5.18 -8.86
CA LEU A 76 -0.82 -3.77 -8.52
C LEU A 76 0.55 -3.12 -8.38
N ILE A 77 0.65 -1.89 -8.89
CA ILE A 77 1.85 -1.06 -8.83
C ILE A 77 1.55 0.28 -8.16
N ASP A 78 2.56 0.86 -7.52
CA ASP A 78 2.52 2.25 -7.09
C ASP A 78 2.75 3.16 -8.31
N ILE A 79 1.68 3.77 -8.80
CA ILE A 79 1.69 4.57 -10.03
C ILE A 79 2.63 5.77 -9.86
N TYR A 80 2.56 6.46 -8.72
CA TYR A 80 3.39 7.62 -8.45
C TYR A 80 4.87 7.25 -8.50
N ARG A 81 5.27 6.16 -7.84
CA ARG A 81 6.68 5.73 -7.84
C ARG A 81 7.15 5.21 -9.20
N THR A 82 6.23 4.70 -10.02
CA THR A 82 6.49 4.29 -11.40
C THR A 82 6.79 5.51 -12.30
N LEU A 83 6.02 6.59 -12.16
CA LEU A 83 6.23 7.85 -12.90
C LEU A 83 7.41 8.68 -12.37
N HIS A 84 7.67 8.58 -11.06
CA HIS A 84 8.66 9.39 -10.34
C HIS A 84 9.65 8.53 -9.54
N PRO A 85 10.49 7.71 -10.20
CA PRO A 85 11.31 6.70 -9.51
C PRO A 85 12.36 7.27 -8.55
N ARG A 86 12.73 8.55 -8.70
CA ARG A 86 13.81 9.19 -7.91
C ARG A 86 13.36 10.45 -7.17
N THR A 87 12.12 10.87 -7.32
CA THR A 87 11.60 12.08 -6.67
C THR A 87 11.42 11.86 -5.18
N LYS A 88 11.87 12.82 -4.38
CA LYS A 88 11.76 12.81 -2.91
C LYS A 88 10.67 13.77 -2.45
N GLU A 89 9.43 13.42 -2.76
CA GLU A 89 8.24 14.07 -2.19
C GLU A 89 7.63 13.17 -1.11
N TYR A 90 7.10 13.80 -0.08
CA TYR A 90 6.61 13.16 1.13
C TYR A 90 5.22 13.70 1.46
N SER A 91 4.37 12.84 2.02
CA SER A 91 2.99 13.21 2.39
C SER A 91 2.80 13.43 3.89
N PHE A 92 3.77 13.00 4.71
CA PHE A 92 3.71 13.09 6.17
C PHE A 92 5.04 13.52 6.79
N TYR A 93 4.96 14.30 7.88
CA TYR A 93 6.09 14.67 8.73
C TYR A 93 5.83 14.24 10.19
N SER A 94 6.77 13.49 10.76
CA SER A 94 6.74 13.10 12.17
C SER A 94 7.55 14.07 13.01
N ASN A 95 6.87 14.88 13.83
CA ASN A 95 7.55 15.81 14.73
C ASN A 95 8.36 15.10 15.83
N ALA A 96 7.90 13.92 16.27
CA ALA A 96 8.58 13.13 17.32
C ALA A 96 9.94 12.58 16.86
N HIS A 97 10.10 12.34 15.56
CA HIS A 97 11.29 11.71 15.00
C HIS A 97 12.07 12.63 14.06
N GLY A 98 11.52 13.79 13.70
CA GLY A 98 12.15 14.71 12.73
C GLY A 98 12.26 14.10 11.34
N THR A 99 11.31 13.25 10.95
CA THR A 99 11.38 12.43 9.73
C THR A 99 10.22 12.72 8.79
N PHE A 100 10.50 12.72 7.49
CA PHE A 100 9.49 12.74 6.43
C PHE A 100 9.24 11.34 5.88
N SER A 101 7.98 11.04 5.56
CA SER A 101 7.57 9.81 4.88
C SER A 101 6.47 10.04 3.86
N ARG A 102 6.44 9.24 2.79
CA ARG A 102 5.29 9.10 1.90
C ARG A 102 4.52 7.85 2.32
N ILE A 103 3.28 8.04 2.72
CA ILE A 103 2.39 6.99 3.24
C ILE A 103 1.04 6.93 2.52
N ASP A 104 0.77 7.93 1.69
CA ASP A 104 -0.38 7.97 0.79
C ASP A 104 0.03 7.43 -0.57
N HIS A 105 -0.69 6.41 -1.04
CA HIS A 105 -0.35 5.69 -2.25
C HIS A 105 -1.53 5.65 -3.23
N VAL A 106 -1.21 5.88 -4.50
CA VAL A 106 -2.10 5.62 -5.62
C VAL A 106 -1.64 4.33 -6.27
N LEU A 107 -2.48 3.30 -6.18
CA LEU A 107 -2.22 1.98 -6.72
C LEU A 107 -3.04 1.76 -7.99
N GLY A 108 -2.45 1.10 -8.97
CA GLY A 108 -3.13 0.74 -10.22
C GLY A 108 -2.66 -0.61 -10.73
N HIS A 109 -3.44 -1.20 -11.62
CA HIS A 109 -2.99 -2.36 -12.36
C HIS A 109 -1.86 -1.98 -13.32
N LYS A 110 -1.00 -2.97 -13.59
CA LYS A 110 0.09 -2.85 -14.56
C LYS A 110 -0.42 -2.70 -16.00
#